data_AF-A0A353DZH6-F1
#
_entry.id   AF-A0A353DZH6-F1
#
_cell.length_a   1.000
_cell.length_b   1.000
_cell.length_c   1.000
_cell.angle_alpha   90.00
_cell.angle_beta   90.00
_cell.angle_gamma   90.00
#
_symmetry.space_group_name_H-M   'P 1'
#
loop_
_entity.id
_entity.type
_entity.pdbx_description
1 polymer ?
#
loop_
_entity_poly.entity_id
_entity_poly.type
_entity_poly.pdbx_seq_one_letter_code
_entity_poly.pdbx_strand_id
1 'polypeptide(L)'
;MGWVLWKCVFLTLPLQAVHFVAVEDPEHNTTPPQDASEARLWHLQGHWNAFLGTPIADQWFVTAKHVGGSLGDTFHLMGRPYMAVVKIPDPESDLTLWGVSDPFPDVVPIYSGSQEAGRRTLLFGKGPSRGEAVWVEVSGSQTLRGWKWGHQHQVLRWGENRIHHVLQDPGLVDRNLGELIVAFFDQGGLPNEAGLSGGDSGGGMFIKIHQQWYLAGISYGAGGEFKVRESDAPFKAMLFDHGGLYQKGRSTDSGEVWISIPLQDEPQPGQIAGTRMSYRRDWIEQQIKSHADPLDAILLESAEQAEGPYEPVKHWSLVTQPLGLKVDQTQQTQFYRIKAPTPLKLLAPIDMDTYMILPFEG
;
A
#
# COMPACT_ATOMS: atom_id res chain seq x y z
N MET A 1 11.06 0.70 27.39
CA MET A 1 11.63 -0.56 26.87
C MET A 1 11.46 -0.60 25.36
N GLY A 2 12.22 -1.44 24.64
CA GLY A 2 12.07 -1.60 23.20
C GLY A 2 11.03 -2.67 22.83
N TRP A 3 10.38 -2.50 21.67
CA TRP A 3 9.43 -3.44 21.09
C TRP A 3 9.96 -3.93 19.73
N VAL A 4 9.58 -5.15 19.30
CA VAL A 4 10.18 -5.84 18.13
C VAL A 4 9.16 -6.06 17.02
N LEU A 5 9.46 -5.62 15.79
CA LEU A 5 8.62 -5.80 14.60
C LEU A 5 8.77 -7.18 13.93
N TRP A 6 7.66 -7.70 13.40
CA TRP A 6 7.55 -8.99 12.69
C TRP A 6 6.92 -8.82 11.28
N LYS A 7 6.78 -9.91 10.51
CA LYS A 7 6.24 -9.91 9.12
C LYS A 7 5.26 -11.08 8.87
N CYS A 8 4.35 -10.95 7.90
CA CYS A 8 3.27 -11.92 7.57
C CYS A 8 2.99 -12.01 6.05
N VAL A 9 2.32 -13.09 5.58
CA VAL A 9 1.99 -13.40 4.14
C VAL A 9 0.61 -14.10 4.02
N PHE A 10 -0.07 -14.11 2.85
CA PHE A 10 -1.53 -14.38 2.69
C PHE A 10 -1.96 -15.30 1.52
N LEU A 11 -3.21 -15.81 1.57
CA LEU A 11 -4.00 -16.46 0.49
C LEU A 11 -5.52 -16.51 0.89
N THR A 12 -6.46 -16.72 -0.05
CA THR A 12 -7.81 -16.11 0.02
C THR A 12 -9.06 -16.98 -0.34
N LEU A 13 -10.22 -16.55 0.20
CA LEU A 13 -11.64 -16.74 -0.24
C LEU A 13 -12.49 -15.55 0.34
N PRO A 14 -13.81 -15.33 0.04
CA PRO A 14 -14.45 -13.97 0.06
C PRO A 14 -15.37 -13.53 1.25
N LEU A 15 -15.51 -12.19 1.46
CA LEU A 15 -16.36 -11.35 2.39
C LEU A 15 -15.86 -11.22 3.87
N GLN A 16 -15.72 -10.10 4.66
CA GLN A 16 -15.80 -8.62 4.49
C GLN A 16 -14.55 -7.75 4.96
N ALA A 17 -14.60 -6.64 5.77
CA ALA A 17 -13.45 -5.67 5.96
C ALA A 17 -13.28 -4.85 7.30
N VAL A 18 -12.09 -4.27 7.60
CA VAL A 18 -11.58 -3.38 8.73
C VAL A 18 -12.01 -3.67 10.20
N HIS A 19 -11.11 -3.43 11.17
CA HIS A 19 -11.32 -3.77 12.60
C HIS A 19 -11.61 -2.56 13.52
N PHE A 20 -12.79 -2.53 14.14
CA PHE A 20 -13.16 -1.57 15.19
C PHE A 20 -13.19 -2.23 16.58
N VAL A 21 -12.88 -1.45 17.63
CA VAL A 21 -12.95 -1.93 19.02
C VAL A 21 -14.38 -2.18 19.48
N ALA A 22 -15.27 -1.21 19.27
CA ALA A 22 -16.61 -1.19 19.86
C ALA A 22 -17.72 -1.78 18.95
N VAL A 23 -17.45 -1.95 17.66
CA VAL A 23 -18.51 -2.20 16.66
C VAL A 23 -18.40 -3.60 16.05
N GLU A 24 -19.54 -4.29 15.97
CA GLU A 24 -19.68 -5.60 15.31
C GLU A 24 -20.24 -5.48 13.88
N ASP A 25 -20.89 -4.36 13.56
CA ASP A 25 -21.62 -4.16 12.31
C ASP A 25 -20.69 -4.27 11.07
N PRO A 26 -20.96 -5.23 10.16
CA PRO A 26 -20.25 -5.33 8.89
C PRO A 26 -20.42 -4.09 7.99
N GLU A 27 -21.44 -3.26 8.16
CA GLU A 27 -21.60 -2.02 7.38
C GLU A 27 -21.09 -0.77 8.11
N HIS A 28 -20.42 -0.91 9.27
CA HIS A 28 -19.80 0.25 9.93
C HIS A 28 -18.67 0.82 9.07
N ASN A 29 -18.81 2.11 8.75
CA ASN A 29 -17.89 2.89 7.92
C ASN A 29 -17.61 2.30 6.52
N THR A 30 -18.55 1.57 5.92
CA THR A 30 -18.54 1.18 4.48
C THR A 30 -19.03 2.30 3.53
N THR A 31 -19.34 3.48 4.08
CA THR A 31 -19.74 4.69 3.35
C THR A 31 -18.80 5.86 3.68
N PRO A 32 -18.71 6.91 2.83
CA PRO A 32 -17.83 8.04 3.09
C PRO A 32 -18.10 8.72 4.45
N PRO A 33 -17.07 9.28 5.11
CA PRO A 33 -17.24 10.15 6.28
C PRO A 33 -18.25 11.27 6.06
N GLN A 34 -18.93 11.73 7.12
CA GLN A 34 -19.89 12.83 7.03
C GLN A 34 -19.23 14.22 6.86
N ASP A 35 -17.99 14.40 7.33
CA ASP A 35 -17.22 15.63 7.07
C ASP A 35 -16.73 15.63 5.62
N ALA A 36 -17.04 16.69 4.87
CA ALA A 36 -16.72 16.77 3.44
C ALA A 36 -15.21 16.74 3.13
N SER A 37 -14.35 17.19 4.06
CA SER A 37 -12.89 17.10 3.89
C SER A 37 -12.35 15.69 4.12
N GLU A 38 -13.05 14.86 4.89
CA GLU A 38 -12.76 13.44 5.13
C GLU A 38 -13.41 12.55 4.04
N ALA A 39 -14.62 12.89 3.57
CA ALA A 39 -15.26 12.28 2.40
C ALA A 39 -14.40 12.41 1.13
N ARG A 40 -13.75 13.56 0.94
CA ARG A 40 -12.77 13.75 -0.13
C ARG A 40 -11.63 12.71 -0.09
N LEU A 41 -11.11 12.40 1.10
CA LEU A 41 -10.04 11.40 1.25
C LEU A 41 -10.52 9.99 0.91
N TRP A 42 -11.75 9.63 1.30
CA TRP A 42 -12.40 8.38 0.87
C TRP A 42 -12.44 8.28 -0.66
N HIS A 43 -12.89 9.33 -1.35
CA HIS A 43 -12.96 9.33 -2.82
C HIS A 43 -11.57 9.31 -3.50
N LEU A 44 -10.51 9.66 -2.78
CA LEU A 44 -9.11 9.55 -3.20
C LEU A 44 -8.48 8.17 -2.91
N GLN A 45 -9.23 7.21 -2.37
CA GLN A 45 -8.79 5.81 -2.26
C GLN A 45 -9.21 5.02 -3.51
N GLY A 46 -8.31 4.96 -4.49
CA GLY A 46 -8.53 4.15 -5.68
C GLY A 46 -8.22 2.68 -5.42
N HIS A 47 -8.95 1.78 -6.09
CA HIS A 47 -8.70 0.35 -6.02
C HIS A 47 -7.54 -0.03 -6.93
N TRP A 48 -6.51 -0.68 -6.37
CA TRP A 48 -5.37 -1.23 -7.10
C TRP A 48 -5.35 -2.75 -6.90
N ASN A 49 -5.82 -3.49 -7.89
CA ASN A 49 -6.02 -4.95 -7.79
C ASN A 49 -6.75 -5.32 -6.46
N ALA A 50 -6.17 -6.22 -5.66
CA ALA A 50 -6.73 -6.64 -4.38
C ALA A 50 -6.69 -5.57 -3.26
N PHE A 51 -6.06 -4.42 -3.52
CA PHE A 51 -5.59 -3.44 -2.53
C PHE A 51 -6.05 -2.00 -2.88
N LEU A 52 -5.40 -0.99 -2.30
CA LEU A 52 -5.68 0.43 -2.50
C LEU A 52 -4.44 1.20 -3.02
N GLY A 53 -4.66 2.42 -3.49
CA GLY A 53 -3.62 3.41 -3.78
C GLY A 53 -4.18 4.84 -3.75
N THR A 54 -3.32 5.85 -3.62
CA THR A 54 -3.71 7.25 -3.41
C THR A 54 -3.09 8.19 -4.46
N PRO A 55 -3.86 9.00 -5.21
CA PRO A 55 -3.36 10.03 -6.11
C PRO A 55 -2.64 11.17 -5.39
N ILE A 56 -1.45 11.54 -5.86
CA ILE A 56 -0.57 12.55 -5.23
C ILE A 56 -0.07 13.64 -6.19
N ALA A 57 -0.13 13.40 -7.50
CA ALA A 57 -0.01 14.43 -8.55
C ALA A 57 -0.80 13.98 -9.79
N ASP A 58 -0.98 14.87 -10.77
CA ASP A 58 -1.99 14.78 -11.83
C ASP A 58 -2.12 13.39 -12.49
N GLN A 59 -1.01 12.75 -12.88
CA GLN A 59 -1.01 11.39 -13.45
C GLN A 59 -0.27 10.36 -12.57
N TRP A 60 -0.08 10.65 -11.27
CA TRP A 60 0.76 9.87 -10.36
C TRP A 60 0.03 9.47 -9.07
N PHE A 61 -0.08 8.16 -8.83
CA PHE A 61 -0.54 7.59 -7.56
C PHE A 61 0.56 6.80 -6.85
N VAL A 62 0.44 6.64 -5.54
CA VAL A 62 1.35 5.85 -4.72
C VAL A 62 0.60 4.72 -4.01
N THR A 63 1.25 3.57 -3.90
CA THR A 63 0.79 2.41 -3.11
C THR A 63 2.00 1.67 -2.54
N ALA A 64 1.75 0.63 -1.74
CA ALA A 64 2.78 -0.23 -1.18
C ALA A 64 3.50 -1.02 -2.30
N LYS A 65 4.80 -1.28 -2.16
CA LYS A 65 5.55 -2.04 -3.15
C LYS A 65 5.20 -3.52 -3.09
N HIS A 66 4.98 -4.07 -1.89
CA HIS A 66 4.67 -5.48 -1.70
C HIS A 66 3.33 -5.93 -2.30
N VAL A 67 2.42 -5.02 -2.67
CA VAL A 67 1.14 -5.38 -3.32
C VAL A 67 1.27 -5.66 -4.83
N GLY A 68 2.40 -5.29 -5.43
CA GLY A 68 2.71 -5.62 -6.82
C GLY A 68 1.77 -4.98 -7.85
N GLY A 69 1.40 -5.74 -8.87
CA GLY A 69 0.75 -5.28 -10.11
C GLY A 69 1.76 -5.07 -11.25
N SER A 70 1.22 -4.89 -12.46
CA SER A 70 1.96 -4.81 -13.73
C SER A 70 1.53 -3.58 -14.55
N LEU A 71 2.29 -3.25 -15.59
CA LEU A 71 1.84 -2.27 -16.58
C LEU A 71 0.67 -2.82 -17.40
N GLY A 72 -0.31 -1.97 -17.69
CA GLY A 72 -1.61 -2.36 -18.23
C GLY A 72 -2.67 -2.68 -17.17
N ASP A 73 -2.29 -2.93 -15.90
CA ASP A 73 -3.26 -3.01 -14.81
C ASP A 73 -4.03 -1.69 -14.66
N THR A 74 -5.29 -1.78 -14.22
CA THR A 74 -6.17 -0.62 -14.08
C THR A 74 -6.33 -0.22 -12.62
N PHE A 75 -5.94 1.02 -12.32
CA PHE A 75 -6.28 1.70 -11.08
C PHE A 75 -7.70 2.29 -11.22
N HIS A 76 -8.62 1.92 -10.33
CA HIS A 76 -10.01 2.38 -10.41
C HIS A 76 -10.28 3.43 -9.33
N LEU A 77 -10.50 4.69 -9.74
CA LEU A 77 -10.72 5.83 -8.86
C LEU A 77 -12.05 6.51 -9.18
N MET A 78 -12.91 6.73 -8.16
CA MET A 78 -14.24 7.34 -8.33
C MET A 78 -15.10 6.69 -9.45
N GLY A 79 -14.96 5.39 -9.67
CA GLY A 79 -15.65 4.63 -10.72
C GLY A 79 -15.05 4.77 -12.13
N ARG A 80 -13.96 5.52 -12.32
CA ARG A 80 -13.23 5.65 -13.58
C ARG A 80 -11.98 4.75 -13.61
N PRO A 81 -11.66 4.09 -14.74
CA PRO A 81 -10.41 3.38 -14.93
C PRO A 81 -9.27 4.35 -15.30
N TYR A 82 -8.07 4.07 -14.79
CA TYR A 82 -6.81 4.74 -15.14
C TYR A 82 -5.76 3.64 -15.36
N MET A 83 -5.22 3.52 -16.58
CA MET A 83 -4.31 2.42 -16.92
C MET A 83 -2.89 2.75 -16.49
N ALA A 84 -2.21 1.84 -15.80
CA ALA A 84 -0.81 2.00 -15.41
C ALA A 84 0.11 1.89 -16.64
N VAL A 85 0.85 2.96 -16.93
CA VAL A 85 1.78 3.07 -18.07
C VAL A 85 3.25 3.09 -17.64
N VAL A 86 3.54 3.55 -16.42
CA VAL A 86 4.89 3.59 -15.84
C VAL A 86 4.86 3.20 -14.37
N LYS A 87 5.95 2.58 -13.92
CA LYS A 87 6.15 2.00 -12.59
C LYS A 87 7.55 2.37 -12.10
N ILE A 88 7.64 3.02 -10.95
CA ILE A 88 8.89 3.42 -10.32
C ILE A 88 8.89 2.93 -8.86
N PRO A 89 9.48 1.76 -8.55
CA PRO A 89 9.64 1.30 -7.19
C PRO A 89 10.69 2.15 -6.46
N ASP A 90 10.40 2.56 -5.23
CA ASP A 90 11.36 3.30 -4.40
C ASP A 90 12.52 2.37 -3.97
N PRO A 91 13.79 2.72 -4.17
CA PRO A 91 14.90 1.87 -3.71
C PRO A 91 14.92 1.62 -2.19
N GLU A 92 14.46 2.59 -1.38
CA GLU A 92 14.76 2.63 0.07
C GLU A 92 13.54 2.38 0.98
N SER A 93 12.33 2.28 0.42
CA SER A 93 11.09 2.05 1.19
C SER A 93 10.15 1.05 0.52
N ASP A 94 9.07 0.64 1.20
CA ASP A 94 8.01 -0.19 0.60
C ASP A 94 6.99 0.65 -0.21
N LEU A 95 7.43 1.67 -0.95
CA LEU A 95 6.59 2.43 -1.86
C LEU A 95 6.84 2.07 -3.33
N THR A 96 5.78 2.11 -4.14
CA THR A 96 5.87 2.20 -5.61
C THR A 96 5.05 3.40 -6.08
N LEU A 97 5.69 4.24 -6.89
CA LEU A 97 5.07 5.34 -7.61
C LEU A 97 4.60 4.83 -8.98
N TRP A 98 3.33 5.04 -9.29
CA TRP A 98 2.68 4.54 -10.51
C TRP A 98 2.13 5.69 -11.35
N GLY A 99 2.53 5.71 -12.62
CA GLY A 99 2.11 6.70 -13.60
C GLY A 99 0.99 6.14 -14.48
N VAL A 100 -0.05 6.93 -14.72
CA VAL A 100 -1.26 6.52 -15.46
C VAL A 100 -1.50 7.29 -16.76
N SER A 101 -2.27 6.68 -17.65
CA SER A 101 -2.62 7.20 -18.99
C SER A 101 -3.38 8.53 -19.01
N ASP A 102 -4.11 8.86 -17.95
CA ASP A 102 -5.06 9.97 -17.91
C ASP A 102 -4.98 10.72 -16.57
N PRO A 103 -5.16 12.05 -16.54
CA PRO A 103 -5.07 12.82 -15.30
C PRO A 103 -6.23 12.56 -14.34
N PHE A 104 -5.91 12.48 -13.05
CA PHE A 104 -6.85 12.38 -11.95
C PHE A 104 -7.64 13.68 -11.76
N PRO A 105 -8.92 13.61 -11.33
CA PRO A 105 -9.76 14.79 -11.13
C PRO A 105 -9.40 15.56 -9.84
N ASP A 106 -8.66 14.93 -8.92
CA ASP A 106 -8.25 15.49 -7.63
C ASP A 106 -7.08 14.66 -7.04
N VAL A 107 -6.26 15.27 -6.19
CA VAL A 107 -5.04 14.67 -5.60
C VAL A 107 -4.78 15.14 -4.16
N VAL A 108 -4.01 14.40 -3.36
CA VAL A 108 -3.65 14.79 -1.98
C VAL A 108 -2.20 15.27 -1.87
N PRO A 109 -1.90 16.36 -1.14
CA PRO A 109 -0.51 16.70 -0.84
C PRO A 109 0.12 15.70 0.13
N ILE A 110 1.39 15.38 -0.09
CA ILE A 110 2.23 14.59 0.83
C ILE A 110 2.59 15.43 2.06
N TYR A 111 2.55 14.83 3.26
CA TYR A 111 3.05 15.49 4.45
C TYR A 111 4.58 15.61 4.41
N SER A 112 5.09 16.80 4.78
CA SER A 112 6.50 17.18 4.60
C SER A 112 7.27 17.45 5.90
N GLY A 113 6.62 17.34 7.07
CA GLY A 113 7.22 17.67 8.37
C GLY A 113 7.59 16.44 9.21
N SER A 114 7.80 16.69 10.51
CA SER A 114 8.29 15.71 11.51
C SER A 114 7.43 15.61 12.77
N GLN A 115 6.16 16.03 12.69
CA GLN A 115 5.23 16.12 13.83
C GLN A 115 4.05 15.14 13.72
N GLU A 116 4.23 14.00 13.05
CA GLU A 116 3.20 12.96 12.90
C GLU A 116 2.75 12.42 14.26
N ALA A 117 3.67 12.25 15.21
CA ALA A 117 3.40 11.75 16.56
C ALA A 117 2.36 12.62 17.32
N GLY A 118 1.45 11.96 18.02
CA GLY A 118 0.35 12.56 18.77
C GLY A 118 -0.88 12.95 17.94
N ARG A 119 -0.79 12.96 16.60
CA ARG A 119 -1.91 13.39 15.73
C ARG A 119 -2.94 12.29 15.49
N ARG A 120 -4.21 12.69 15.40
CA ARG A 120 -5.28 11.88 14.79
C ARG A 120 -4.89 11.56 13.35
N THR A 121 -4.92 10.29 13.00
CA THR A 121 -4.88 9.82 11.61
C THR A 121 -6.25 9.30 11.20
N LEU A 122 -6.70 9.68 10.01
CA LEU A 122 -7.78 9.00 9.31
C LEU A 122 -7.14 7.92 8.44
N LEU A 123 -7.59 6.68 8.58
CA LEU A 123 -7.00 5.51 7.92
C LEU A 123 -8.04 4.78 7.07
N PHE A 124 -7.61 4.26 5.92
CA PHE A 124 -8.46 3.56 4.97
C PHE A 124 -7.95 2.14 4.70
N GLY A 125 -8.88 1.21 4.49
CA GLY A 125 -8.58 -0.22 4.35
C GLY A 125 -9.56 -0.95 3.42
N LYS A 126 -9.17 -2.17 3.04
CA LYS A 126 -9.86 -3.07 2.10
C LYS A 126 -9.59 -4.58 2.36
N GLY A 127 -9.04 -4.92 3.54
CA GLY A 127 -8.72 -6.27 4.02
C GLY A 127 -9.92 -7.00 4.66
N PRO A 128 -9.73 -7.94 5.59
CA PRO A 128 -10.79 -8.65 6.32
C PRO A 128 -11.39 -7.86 7.50
N SER A 129 -12.59 -8.25 7.94
CA SER A 129 -13.28 -7.64 9.08
C SER A 129 -12.82 -8.20 10.42
N ARG A 130 -13.30 -7.54 11.50
CA ARG A 130 -13.49 -8.17 12.80
C ARG A 130 -14.08 -9.58 12.62
N GLY A 131 -13.33 -10.60 13.05
CA GLY A 131 -13.75 -11.99 13.09
C GLY A 131 -14.10 -12.44 14.51
N GLU A 132 -13.90 -13.73 14.79
CA GLU A 132 -14.16 -14.29 16.12
C GLU A 132 -13.38 -13.56 17.24
N ALA A 133 -14.05 -13.35 18.36
CA ALA A 133 -13.45 -12.81 19.58
C ALA A 133 -12.33 -13.73 20.11
N VAL A 134 -11.19 -13.12 20.47
CA VAL A 134 -10.02 -13.81 21.03
C VAL A 134 -10.04 -13.64 22.54
N TRP A 135 -10.10 -14.76 23.25
CA TRP A 135 -10.19 -14.82 24.71
C TRP A 135 -8.95 -15.49 25.30
N VAL A 136 -8.49 -14.99 26.45
CA VAL A 136 -7.41 -15.55 27.26
C VAL A 136 -7.92 -15.72 28.68
N GLU A 137 -7.60 -16.85 29.32
CA GLU A 137 -7.96 -17.06 30.73
C GLU A 137 -6.99 -16.32 31.65
N VAL A 138 -7.53 -15.46 32.51
CA VAL A 138 -6.80 -14.71 33.54
C VAL A 138 -7.46 -14.99 34.88
N SER A 139 -6.71 -15.57 35.82
CA SER A 139 -7.20 -15.88 37.18
C SER A 139 -8.53 -16.65 37.22
N GLY A 140 -8.75 -17.57 36.27
CA GLY A 140 -9.97 -18.37 36.16
C GLY A 140 -11.17 -17.67 35.51
N SER A 141 -10.97 -16.48 34.92
CA SER A 141 -11.99 -15.74 34.15
C SER A 141 -11.53 -15.53 32.70
N GLN A 142 -12.47 -15.52 31.75
CA GLN A 142 -12.15 -15.26 30.34
C GLN A 142 -12.09 -13.75 30.07
N THR A 143 -10.91 -13.27 29.64
CA THR A 143 -10.66 -11.87 29.29
C THR A 143 -10.55 -11.72 27.77
N LEU A 144 -11.32 -10.78 27.21
CA LEU A 144 -11.24 -10.46 25.78
C LEU A 144 -9.90 -9.76 25.48
N ARG A 145 -9.26 -10.11 24.36
CA ARG A 145 -7.99 -9.55 23.89
C ARG A 145 -8.08 -8.84 22.54
N GLY A 146 -9.18 -9.06 21.81
CA GLY A 146 -9.45 -8.48 20.50
C GLY A 146 -10.12 -9.51 19.60
N TRP A 147 -9.82 -9.49 18.30
CA TRP A 147 -10.50 -10.31 17.31
C TRP A 147 -9.54 -10.92 16.30
N LYS A 148 -9.81 -12.17 15.92
CA LYS A 148 -9.19 -12.78 14.75
C LYS A 148 -9.49 -11.91 13.54
N TRP A 149 -8.56 -11.85 12.59
CA TRP A 149 -8.90 -11.41 11.24
C TRP A 149 -9.97 -12.38 10.75
N GLY A 150 -11.14 -11.82 10.45
CA GLY A 150 -12.24 -12.53 9.86
C GLY A 150 -11.93 -12.80 8.40
N HIS A 151 -12.98 -12.67 7.59
CA HIS A 151 -12.96 -13.10 6.20
C HIS A 151 -12.92 -11.83 5.30
N GLN A 152 -12.43 -11.93 4.04
CA GLN A 152 -12.02 -10.79 3.19
C GLN A 152 -12.97 -10.47 2.00
N HIS A 153 -13.76 -9.38 2.05
CA HIS A 153 -14.22 -8.67 0.84
C HIS A 153 -13.05 -7.84 0.30
N GLN A 154 -13.32 -7.11 -0.78
CA GLN A 154 -12.58 -5.91 -1.11
C GLN A 154 -13.50 -4.69 -1.09
N VAL A 155 -14.12 -4.42 0.07
CA VAL A 155 -14.94 -3.23 0.33
C VAL A 155 -14.11 -2.23 1.11
N LEU A 156 -14.02 -1.00 0.57
CA LEU A 156 -13.36 0.12 1.23
C LEU A 156 -14.03 0.40 2.57
N ARG A 157 -13.25 0.64 3.62
CA ARG A 157 -13.71 1.13 4.93
C ARG A 157 -12.76 2.19 5.47
N TRP A 158 -13.24 3.03 6.38
CA TRP A 158 -12.45 4.07 7.04
C TRP A 158 -12.53 3.98 8.57
N GLY A 159 -11.46 4.39 9.25
CA GLY A 159 -11.40 4.46 10.70
C GLY A 159 -10.48 5.57 11.19
N GLU A 160 -10.34 5.66 12.50
CA GLU A 160 -9.51 6.63 13.19
C GLU A 160 -8.45 5.93 14.04
N ASN A 161 -7.30 6.57 14.23
CA ASN A 161 -6.30 6.16 15.22
C ASN A 161 -5.46 7.39 15.63
N ARG A 162 -4.56 7.26 16.59
CA ARG A 162 -3.54 8.28 16.92
C ARG A 162 -2.14 7.74 16.65
N ILE A 163 -1.41 8.39 15.73
CA ILE A 163 0.01 8.05 15.48
C ILE A 163 0.78 8.25 16.79
N HIS A 164 1.36 7.18 17.32
CA HIS A 164 2.12 7.22 18.56
C HIS A 164 3.53 7.77 18.32
N HIS A 165 4.21 7.25 17.29
CA HIS A 165 5.60 7.61 17.01
C HIS A 165 5.99 7.38 15.53
N VAL A 166 7.14 7.93 15.15
CA VAL A 166 7.91 7.49 13.98
C VAL A 166 8.93 6.45 14.45
N LEU A 167 9.05 5.35 13.72
CA LEU A 167 10.01 4.28 14.00
C LEU A 167 11.17 4.35 13.01
N GLN A 168 12.34 4.69 13.55
CA GLN A 168 13.61 4.88 12.83
C GLN A 168 14.60 3.77 13.24
N ASP A 169 14.32 2.54 12.81
CA ASP A 169 15.14 1.36 13.12
C ASP A 169 16.12 1.06 11.96
N PRO A 170 17.44 0.92 12.18
CA PRO A 170 18.40 0.63 11.11
C PRO A 170 18.07 -0.67 10.35
N GLY A 171 17.52 -1.67 11.04
CA GLY A 171 17.06 -2.91 10.43
C GLY A 171 15.82 -2.75 9.55
N LEU A 172 15.11 -1.62 9.56
CA LEU A 172 14.13 -1.29 8.52
C LEU A 172 14.82 -0.80 7.23
N VAL A 173 15.88 0.01 7.36
CA VAL A 173 16.69 0.50 6.23
C VAL A 173 17.39 -0.69 5.54
N ASP A 174 18.01 -1.60 6.31
CA ASP A 174 18.62 -2.84 5.79
C ASP A 174 17.63 -3.78 5.06
N ARG A 175 16.32 -3.54 5.20
CA ARG A 175 15.24 -4.29 4.54
C ARG A 175 14.49 -3.47 3.48
N ASN A 176 15.01 -2.30 3.11
CA ASN A 176 14.44 -1.33 2.18
C ASN A 176 12.97 -0.98 2.53
N LEU A 177 12.69 -0.76 3.82
CA LEU A 177 11.38 -0.35 4.33
C LEU A 177 11.32 1.13 4.74
N GLY A 178 12.48 1.76 4.92
CA GLY A 178 12.60 3.15 5.35
C GLY A 178 12.08 3.38 6.77
N GLU A 179 11.56 4.57 7.02
CA GLU A 179 10.86 4.88 8.27
C GLU A 179 9.37 4.53 8.21
N LEU A 180 8.81 4.14 9.36
CA LEU A 180 7.38 3.84 9.50
C LEU A 180 6.74 4.83 10.47
N ILE A 181 5.52 5.32 10.17
CA ILE A 181 4.63 5.86 11.20
C ILE A 181 3.93 4.69 11.89
N VAL A 182 3.88 4.71 13.22
CA VAL A 182 3.30 3.61 14.03
C VAL A 182 2.22 4.16 14.95
N ALA A 183 1.08 3.47 14.96
CA ALA A 183 -0.09 3.75 15.78
C ALA A 183 -0.50 2.46 16.53
N PHE A 184 -1.24 2.61 17.62
CA PHE A 184 -1.67 1.48 18.47
C PHE A 184 -3.18 1.29 18.38
N PHE A 185 -3.63 0.04 18.39
CA PHE A 185 -5.04 -0.31 18.53
C PHE A 185 -5.27 -0.64 20.01
N ASP A 186 -5.95 0.23 20.75
CA ASP A 186 -6.14 0.13 22.20
C ASP A 186 -7.63 0.13 22.61
N GLN A 187 -7.90 -0.07 23.91
CA GLN A 187 -9.22 0.21 24.48
C GLN A 187 -9.24 1.63 25.07
N GLY A 188 -9.90 2.57 24.39
CA GLY A 188 -10.12 3.92 24.90
C GLY A 188 -9.69 5.07 23.97
N GLY A 189 -9.23 4.77 22.75
CA GLY A 189 -8.91 5.75 21.72
C GLY A 189 -10.07 6.58 21.16
N LEU A 190 -10.05 6.84 19.86
CA LEU A 190 -10.96 7.74 19.15
C LEU A 190 -12.37 7.13 18.93
N PRO A 191 -13.39 7.95 18.56
CA PRO A 191 -14.76 7.45 18.39
C PRO A 191 -14.92 6.31 17.37
N ASN A 192 -14.08 6.28 16.33
CA ASN A 192 -13.96 5.18 15.37
C ASN A 192 -12.58 4.50 15.46
N GLU A 193 -12.05 4.30 16.68
CA GLU A 193 -10.74 3.68 16.90
C GLU A 193 -10.64 2.34 16.16
N ALA A 194 -9.67 2.27 15.25
CA ALA A 194 -9.59 1.23 14.24
C ALA A 194 -8.17 0.68 14.09
N GLY A 195 -8.11 -0.63 13.94
CA GLY A 195 -6.93 -1.38 13.58
C GLY A 195 -7.01 -1.86 12.13
N LEU A 196 -5.83 -2.05 11.54
CA LEU A 196 -5.66 -2.57 10.18
C LEU A 196 -5.49 -4.10 10.18
N SER A 197 -5.52 -4.66 8.98
CA SER A 197 -5.68 -6.07 8.69
C SER A 197 -5.02 -6.48 7.37
N GLY A 198 -4.93 -7.79 7.12
CA GLY A 198 -4.31 -8.35 5.92
C GLY A 198 -5.05 -8.07 4.62
N GLY A 199 -4.71 -6.98 3.94
CA GLY A 199 -5.38 -6.51 2.73
C GLY A 199 -5.70 -5.01 2.73
N ASP A 200 -5.47 -4.33 3.86
CA ASP A 200 -5.49 -2.87 3.95
C ASP A 200 -4.22 -2.20 3.36
N SER A 201 -3.26 -3.01 2.90
CA SER A 201 -2.01 -2.56 2.27
C SER A 201 -2.27 -1.57 1.13
N GLY A 202 -1.44 -0.53 1.04
CA GLY A 202 -1.63 0.53 0.04
C GLY A 202 -2.67 1.59 0.39
N GLY A 203 -3.49 1.37 1.43
CA GLY A 203 -4.43 2.36 1.95
C GLY A 203 -3.73 3.59 2.53
N GLY A 204 -4.34 4.76 2.40
CA GLY A 204 -3.79 6.01 2.89
C GLY A 204 -3.99 6.21 4.40
N MET A 205 -2.94 6.70 5.07
CA MET A 205 -2.98 7.21 6.43
C MET A 205 -2.78 8.74 6.39
N PHE A 206 -3.81 9.49 6.77
CA PHE A 206 -3.90 10.93 6.57
C PHE A 206 -3.90 11.70 7.88
N ILE A 207 -3.19 12.82 7.95
CA ILE A 207 -3.22 13.75 9.09
C ILE A 207 -3.66 15.15 8.67
N LYS A 208 -4.35 15.86 9.56
CA LYS A 208 -4.80 17.25 9.33
C LYS A 208 -3.80 18.24 9.93
N ILE A 209 -3.37 19.20 9.12
CA ILE A 209 -2.48 20.30 9.52
C ILE A 209 -3.24 21.60 9.29
N HIS A 210 -3.57 22.31 10.37
CA HIS A 210 -4.59 23.36 10.36
C HIS A 210 -5.89 22.83 9.71
N GLN A 211 -6.32 23.38 8.56
CA GLN A 211 -7.52 22.95 7.85
C GLN A 211 -7.27 21.88 6.76
N GLN A 212 -6.01 21.66 6.34
CA GLN A 212 -5.68 20.84 5.19
C GLN A 212 -5.30 19.41 5.60
N TRP A 213 -5.78 18.42 4.85
CA TRP A 213 -5.36 17.01 4.98
C TRP A 213 -4.14 16.70 4.12
N TYR A 214 -3.23 15.89 4.66
CA TYR A 214 -2.02 15.43 4.00
C TYR A 214 -1.87 13.91 4.15
N LEU A 215 -1.36 13.23 3.12
CA LEU A 215 -0.97 11.83 3.21
C LEU A 215 0.34 11.72 4.01
N ALA A 216 0.29 11.08 5.18
CA ALA A 216 1.43 10.92 6.09
C ALA A 216 2.07 9.54 6.00
N GLY A 217 1.29 8.51 5.67
CA GLY A 217 1.80 7.17 5.41
C GLY A 217 0.93 6.37 4.45
N ILE A 218 1.50 5.29 3.94
CA ILE A 218 0.79 4.24 3.19
C ILE A 218 0.82 2.95 4.02
N SER A 219 -0.33 2.33 4.26
CA SER A 219 -0.50 1.13 5.07
C SER A 219 0.45 0.01 4.64
N TYR A 220 1.34 -0.39 5.55
CA TYR A 220 2.40 -1.37 5.32
C TYR A 220 2.15 -2.69 6.06
N GLY A 221 1.78 -2.64 7.34
CA GLY A 221 1.63 -3.82 8.18
C GLY A 221 0.78 -3.58 9.41
N ALA A 222 0.21 -4.65 9.95
CA ALA A 222 -0.73 -4.60 11.06
C ALA A 222 -0.80 -5.93 11.83
N GLY A 223 -1.13 -5.87 13.12
CA GLY A 223 -1.49 -7.05 13.93
C GLY A 223 -0.42 -8.15 13.94
N GLY A 224 -0.83 -9.41 13.74
CA GLY A 224 0.10 -10.52 13.60
C GLY A 224 -0.55 -11.91 13.54
N GLU A 225 0.31 -12.93 13.53
CA GLU A 225 -0.06 -14.33 13.78
C GLU A 225 0.17 -14.66 15.27
N PHE A 226 -0.80 -15.34 15.89
CA PHE A 226 -0.85 -15.63 17.32
C PHE A 226 -1.33 -17.06 17.59
N LYS A 227 -1.09 -17.55 18.82
CA LYS A 227 -1.72 -18.72 19.43
C LYS A 227 -2.17 -18.39 20.85
N VAL A 228 -3.20 -19.07 21.37
CA VAL A 228 -3.57 -18.97 22.79
C VAL A 228 -2.62 -19.85 23.64
N ARG A 229 -2.35 -21.08 23.20
CA ARG A 229 -1.34 -21.98 23.79
C ARG A 229 -0.33 -22.41 22.74
N GLU A 230 0.88 -22.76 23.17
CA GLU A 230 1.98 -23.16 22.27
C GLU A 230 1.61 -24.32 21.31
N SER A 231 0.79 -25.24 21.81
CA SER A 231 0.24 -26.42 21.11
C SER A 231 -0.81 -26.10 20.05
N ASP A 232 -1.42 -24.91 20.09
CA ASP A 232 -2.60 -24.61 19.29
C ASP A 232 -2.23 -24.28 17.83
N ALA A 233 -3.21 -24.42 16.94
CA ALA A 233 -3.07 -23.93 15.57
C ALA A 233 -2.96 -22.39 15.57
N PRO A 234 -2.07 -21.81 14.76
CA PRO A 234 -1.92 -20.36 14.67
C PRO A 234 -3.12 -19.71 13.98
N PHE A 235 -3.49 -18.51 14.43
CA PHE A 235 -4.50 -17.67 13.82
C PHE A 235 -3.97 -16.25 13.62
N LYS A 236 -4.58 -15.50 12.71
CA LYS A 236 -4.27 -14.08 12.49
C LYS A 236 -5.22 -13.19 13.25
N ALA A 237 -4.76 -12.09 13.81
CA ALA A 237 -5.59 -11.19 14.60
C ALA A 237 -5.13 -9.73 14.57
N MET A 238 -6.08 -8.85 14.89
CA MET A 238 -5.80 -7.52 15.41
C MET A 238 -6.35 -7.46 16.84
N LEU A 239 -5.46 -7.22 17.79
CA LEU A 239 -5.68 -7.34 19.22
C LEU A 239 -5.45 -5.99 19.89
N PHE A 240 -6.32 -5.63 20.83
CA PHE A 240 -6.08 -4.47 21.70
C PHE A 240 -5.19 -4.81 22.90
N ASP A 241 -4.94 -6.11 23.13
CA ASP A 241 -4.02 -6.59 24.15
C ASP A 241 -3.44 -7.95 23.76
N HIS A 242 -2.12 -8.08 23.75
CA HIS A 242 -1.40 -9.33 23.46
C HIS A 242 -1.15 -10.19 24.71
N GLY A 243 -1.51 -9.72 25.91
CA GLY A 243 -1.15 -10.34 27.18
C GLY A 243 -1.66 -11.77 27.36
N GLY A 244 -0.73 -12.72 27.53
CA GLY A 244 -1.01 -14.14 27.72
C GLY A 244 -1.19 -14.95 26.43
N LEU A 245 -0.90 -14.35 25.25
CA LEU A 245 -0.81 -15.08 23.98
C LEU A 245 0.65 -15.40 23.62
N TYR A 246 0.83 -16.29 22.65
CA TYR A 246 2.09 -16.44 21.93
C TYR A 246 1.97 -15.70 20.60
N GLN A 247 2.88 -14.76 20.30
CA GLN A 247 2.98 -14.12 18.98
C GLN A 247 4.03 -14.84 18.12
N LYS A 248 3.80 -14.94 16.82
CA LYS A 248 4.81 -15.38 15.85
C LYS A 248 5.91 -14.33 15.77
N GLY A 249 7.16 -14.75 15.87
CA GLY A 249 8.37 -13.86 15.91
C GLY A 249 10.19 -12.95 13.73
N ARG A 250 11.56 -13.09 13.61
CA ARG A 250 12.24 -13.57 12.40
C ARG A 250 12.30 -15.10 12.50
N SER A 251 11.57 -15.83 11.66
CA SER A 251 11.76 -17.29 11.54
C SER A 251 13.23 -17.58 11.24
N THR A 252 13.76 -18.67 11.80
CA THR A 252 15.17 -19.04 11.72
C THR A 252 15.35 -20.27 10.83
N ASP A 253 16.58 -20.60 10.49
CA ASP A 253 16.90 -21.83 9.75
C ASP A 253 16.50 -23.11 10.52
N SER A 254 16.29 -22.97 11.84
CA SER A 254 15.73 -23.99 12.74
C SER A 254 14.19 -24.04 12.81
N GLY A 255 13.47 -23.18 12.08
CA GLY A 255 12.01 -23.22 11.94
C GLY A 255 11.25 -21.98 12.43
N GLU A 256 9.96 -22.15 12.71
CA GLU A 256 9.13 -21.10 13.33
C GLU A 256 9.50 -20.89 14.79
N VAL A 257 9.59 -19.62 15.20
CA VAL A 257 9.77 -19.25 16.61
C VAL A 257 8.52 -18.51 17.09
N TRP A 258 7.98 -18.99 18.22
CA TRP A 258 6.79 -18.49 18.88
C TRP A 258 7.19 -17.85 20.21
N ILE A 259 6.87 -16.57 20.39
CA ILE A 259 7.28 -15.77 21.55
C ILE A 259 6.07 -15.64 22.49
N SER A 260 6.17 -16.19 23.70
CA SER A 260 5.18 -15.99 24.75
C SER A 260 5.20 -14.54 25.24
N ILE A 261 4.04 -13.88 25.23
CA ILE A 261 3.86 -12.52 25.73
C ILE A 261 3.24 -12.62 27.13
N PRO A 262 3.96 -12.22 28.19
CA PRO A 262 3.48 -12.39 29.56
C PRO A 262 2.22 -11.55 29.81
N LEU A 263 1.41 -11.99 30.77
CA LEU A 263 0.38 -11.14 31.36
C LEU A 263 1.04 -9.95 32.06
N GLN A 264 0.46 -8.77 31.90
CA GLN A 264 0.82 -7.53 32.59
C GLN A 264 -0.47 -6.88 33.09
N ASP A 265 -0.37 -5.98 34.07
CA ASP A 265 -1.55 -5.25 34.61
C ASP A 265 -2.12 -4.25 33.58
N GLU A 266 -1.26 -3.70 32.73
CA GLU A 266 -1.61 -2.81 31.61
C GLU A 266 -1.75 -3.59 30.28
N PRO A 267 -2.71 -3.23 29.41
CA PRO A 267 -2.85 -3.82 28.07
C PRO A 267 -1.59 -3.66 27.20
N GLN A 268 -1.32 -4.65 26.34
CA GLN A 268 -0.20 -4.65 25.40
C GLN A 268 -0.73 -4.53 23.95
N PRO A 269 -1.01 -3.32 23.45
CA PRO A 269 -1.81 -3.12 22.24
C PRO A 269 -1.12 -3.54 20.95
N GLY A 270 -1.94 -4.02 20.00
CA GLY A 270 -1.53 -4.30 18.64
C GLY A 270 -1.12 -3.03 17.89
N GLN A 271 -0.24 -3.19 16.91
CA GLN A 271 0.32 -2.08 16.13
C GLN A 271 -0.24 -2.04 14.71
N ILE A 272 -0.45 -0.83 14.21
CA ILE A 272 -0.56 -0.54 12.79
C ILE A 272 0.66 0.30 12.36
N ALA A 273 1.19 0.00 11.19
CA ALA A 273 2.36 0.68 10.64
C ALA A 273 2.13 1.06 9.17
N GLY A 274 2.48 2.29 8.82
CA GLY A 274 2.49 2.78 7.44
C GLY A 274 3.86 3.34 7.07
N THR A 275 4.30 3.10 5.83
CA THR A 275 5.55 3.66 5.30
C THR A 275 5.44 5.18 5.24
N ARG A 276 6.38 5.88 5.90
CA ARG A 276 6.31 7.31 6.18
C ARG A 276 6.57 8.13 4.92
N MET A 277 5.57 8.91 4.47
CA MET A 277 5.68 9.66 3.21
C MET A 277 6.71 10.80 3.29
N SER A 278 6.81 11.48 4.43
CA SER A 278 7.75 12.59 4.65
C SER A 278 9.22 12.15 4.55
N TYR A 279 9.54 10.90 4.89
CA TYR A 279 10.88 10.31 4.72
C TYR A 279 11.28 10.14 3.25
N ARG A 280 10.31 9.95 2.35
CA ARG A 280 10.54 9.72 0.90
C ARG A 280 10.10 10.88 0.01
N ARG A 281 9.56 11.95 0.59
CA ARG A 281 8.97 13.09 -0.13
C ARG A 281 9.89 13.64 -1.21
N ASP A 282 11.14 13.93 -0.88
CA ASP A 282 12.07 14.57 -1.82
C ASP A 282 12.40 13.65 -3.02
N TRP A 283 12.44 12.33 -2.81
CA TRP A 283 12.55 11.34 -3.90
C TRP A 283 11.29 11.30 -4.77
N ILE A 284 10.09 11.30 -4.16
CA ILE A 284 8.81 11.32 -4.88
C ILE A 284 8.65 12.60 -5.72
N GLU A 285 8.89 13.76 -5.11
CA GLU A 285 8.82 15.06 -5.79
C GLU A 285 9.88 15.17 -6.89
N GLN A 286 11.07 14.55 -6.72
CA GLN A 286 12.04 14.42 -7.80
C GLN A 286 11.53 13.54 -8.95
N GLN A 287 10.96 12.35 -8.68
CA GLN A 287 10.45 11.48 -9.75
C GLN A 287 9.32 12.14 -10.55
N ILE A 288 8.37 12.77 -9.88
CA ILE A 288 7.23 13.48 -10.52
C ILE A 288 7.72 14.71 -11.29
N LYS A 289 8.74 15.42 -10.79
CA LYS A 289 9.34 16.56 -11.51
C LYS A 289 10.18 16.14 -12.71
N SER A 290 10.83 14.98 -12.66
CA SER A 290 11.61 14.42 -13.77
C SER A 290 10.74 13.82 -14.87
N HIS A 291 9.51 13.41 -14.54
CA HIS A 291 8.57 12.77 -15.46
C HIS A 291 7.18 13.34 -15.20
N ALA A 292 6.92 14.55 -15.73
CA ALA A 292 5.70 15.29 -15.42
C ALA A 292 4.48 14.61 -16.08
N ASP A 293 4.63 14.25 -17.35
CA ASP A 293 3.89 13.15 -17.95
C ASP A 293 4.63 11.84 -17.58
N PRO A 294 3.97 10.80 -17.06
CA PRO A 294 4.56 9.47 -16.94
C PRO A 294 5.30 8.98 -18.18
N LEU A 295 4.81 9.32 -19.38
CA LEU A 295 5.41 8.92 -20.66
C LEU A 295 6.81 9.52 -20.89
N ASP A 296 7.17 10.62 -20.22
CA ASP A 296 8.55 11.17 -20.22
C ASP A 296 9.58 10.16 -19.70
N ALA A 297 9.14 9.20 -18.87
CA ALA A 297 10.00 8.13 -18.34
C ALA A 297 10.29 7.01 -19.35
N ILE A 298 9.63 6.99 -20.52
CA ILE A 298 9.82 5.97 -21.56
C ILE A 298 10.65 6.55 -22.70
N LEU A 299 11.92 6.12 -22.77
CA LEU A 299 12.82 6.44 -23.88
C LEU A 299 12.86 5.26 -24.86
N LEU A 300 12.18 5.43 -26.00
CA LEU A 300 12.29 4.56 -27.16
C LEU A 300 13.45 5.03 -28.07
N GLU A 301 14.33 4.11 -28.45
CA GLU A 301 15.45 4.36 -29.37
C GLU A 301 15.42 3.35 -30.52
N SER A 302 15.86 3.77 -31.72
CA SER A 302 15.99 2.89 -32.89
C SER A 302 17.36 2.98 -33.57
N ALA A 303 17.69 1.96 -34.36
CA ALA A 303 18.92 1.82 -35.12
C ALA A 303 18.71 1.07 -36.44
N GLU A 304 19.51 1.36 -37.47
CA GLU A 304 19.56 0.58 -38.73
C GLU A 304 20.28 -0.78 -38.57
N GLN A 305 21.06 -0.96 -37.50
CA GLN A 305 21.84 -2.17 -37.20
C GLN A 305 21.60 -2.59 -35.74
N ALA A 306 21.64 -3.89 -35.46
CA ALA A 306 21.32 -4.44 -34.13
C ALA A 306 22.29 -3.93 -33.03
N GLU A 307 23.53 -3.66 -33.43
CA GLU A 307 24.62 -3.14 -32.60
C GLU A 307 24.53 -1.62 -32.36
N GLY A 308 23.72 -0.89 -33.15
CA GLY A 308 23.60 0.56 -33.12
C GLY A 308 24.37 1.29 -34.24
N PRO A 309 24.61 2.62 -34.12
CA PRO A 309 24.19 3.47 -33.01
C PRO A 309 22.67 3.56 -32.88
N TYR A 310 22.20 3.73 -31.64
CA TYR A 310 20.77 3.85 -31.31
C TYR A 310 20.45 5.30 -30.96
N GLU A 311 19.49 5.88 -31.67
CA GLU A 311 19.07 7.28 -31.51
C GLU A 311 17.62 7.38 -31.00
N PRO A 312 17.24 8.43 -30.24
CA PRO A 312 15.88 8.59 -29.74
C PRO A 312 14.81 8.73 -30.83
N VAL A 313 13.74 7.93 -30.73
CA VAL A 313 12.58 8.00 -31.64
C VAL A 313 11.73 9.22 -31.27
N LYS A 314 11.74 10.23 -32.14
CA LYS A 314 11.11 11.55 -31.88
C LYS A 314 9.59 11.56 -31.96
N HIS A 315 8.99 10.57 -32.64
CA HIS A 315 7.56 10.48 -32.87
C HIS A 315 7.08 9.07 -32.56
N TRP A 316 6.39 8.94 -31.43
CA TRP A 316 5.66 7.76 -31.04
C TRP A 316 4.39 8.18 -30.28
N SER A 317 3.47 7.26 -30.06
CA SER A 317 2.28 7.48 -29.23
C SER A 317 1.90 6.22 -28.46
N LEU A 318 1.34 6.36 -27.26
CA LEU A 318 0.88 5.22 -26.48
C LEU A 318 -0.33 4.56 -27.15
N VAL A 319 -0.31 3.23 -27.24
CA VAL A 319 -1.47 2.39 -27.52
C VAL A 319 -1.82 1.63 -26.24
N THR A 320 -3.10 1.57 -25.90
CA THR A 320 -3.59 0.95 -24.65
C THR A 320 -4.11 -0.48 -24.85
N GLN A 321 -4.47 -0.86 -26.08
CA GLN A 321 -4.97 -2.19 -26.44
C GLN A 321 -4.39 -2.66 -27.79
N PRO A 322 -3.36 -3.54 -27.81
CA PRO A 322 -2.54 -3.94 -26.66
C PRO A 322 -1.72 -2.76 -26.11
N LEU A 323 -1.23 -2.88 -24.88
CA LEU A 323 -0.27 -1.91 -24.33
C LEU A 323 1.00 -1.90 -25.18
N GLY A 324 1.33 -0.74 -25.75
CA GLY A 324 2.46 -0.62 -26.66
C GLY A 324 2.76 0.80 -27.10
N LEU A 325 3.85 0.96 -27.86
CA LEU A 325 4.24 2.22 -28.49
C LEU A 325 3.94 2.13 -29.99
N LYS A 326 3.06 2.99 -30.50
CA LYS A 326 2.88 3.18 -31.94
C LYS A 326 4.04 4.01 -32.49
N VAL A 327 4.67 3.52 -33.56
CA VAL A 327 5.69 4.23 -34.37
C VAL A 327 5.33 4.17 -35.85
N ASP A 328 5.69 5.19 -36.61
CA ASP A 328 5.51 5.19 -38.07
C ASP A 328 6.45 4.16 -38.73
N GLN A 329 6.02 3.56 -39.85
CA GLN A 329 6.81 2.56 -40.57
C GLN A 329 7.92 3.16 -41.44
N THR A 330 9.10 2.53 -41.41
CA THR A 330 10.24 2.82 -42.27
C THR A 330 10.36 1.79 -43.39
N GLN A 331 10.76 2.20 -44.60
CA GLN A 331 11.07 1.26 -45.69
C GLN A 331 12.40 0.51 -45.52
N GLN A 332 13.12 0.79 -44.43
CA GLN A 332 14.34 0.09 -44.01
C GLN A 332 14.07 -0.67 -42.71
N THR A 333 14.78 -1.77 -42.50
CA THR A 333 14.81 -2.48 -41.22
C THR A 333 15.23 -1.52 -40.10
N GLN A 334 14.52 -1.57 -38.98
CA GLN A 334 14.86 -0.84 -37.75
C GLN A 334 14.88 -1.81 -36.57
N PHE A 335 15.90 -1.68 -35.73
CA PHE A 335 16.01 -2.36 -34.44
C PHE A 335 15.60 -1.38 -33.35
N TYR A 336 14.61 -1.74 -32.54
CA TYR A 336 14.10 -0.89 -31.46
C TYR A 336 14.53 -1.41 -30.10
N ARG A 337 14.82 -0.49 -29.17
CA ARG A 337 14.99 -0.80 -27.75
C ARG A 337 14.30 0.25 -26.89
N ILE A 338 13.77 -0.20 -25.75
CA ILE A 338 13.05 0.62 -24.78
C ILE A 338 13.87 0.78 -23.50
N LYS A 339 13.83 1.97 -22.90
CA LYS A 339 14.42 2.29 -21.59
C LYS A 339 13.34 2.92 -20.72
N ALA A 340 13.24 2.49 -19.47
CA ALA A 340 12.37 3.07 -18.45
C ALA A 340 12.94 2.78 -17.04
N PRO A 341 12.43 3.42 -15.96
CA PRO A 341 12.92 3.20 -14.59
C PRO A 341 12.74 1.77 -14.08
N THR A 342 11.71 1.05 -14.55
CA THR A 342 11.57 -0.41 -14.40
C THR A 342 11.94 -1.07 -15.72
N PRO A 343 12.69 -2.19 -15.75
CA PRO A 343 13.00 -2.91 -16.99
C PRO A 343 11.73 -3.36 -17.72
N LEU A 344 11.58 -2.96 -18.99
CA LEU A 344 10.47 -3.34 -19.85
C LEU A 344 10.93 -4.33 -20.91
N LYS A 345 10.08 -5.29 -21.23
CA LYS A 345 10.31 -6.26 -22.31
C LYS A 345 9.42 -5.89 -23.51
N LEU A 346 10.05 -5.55 -24.63
CA LEU A 346 9.35 -5.48 -25.93
C LEU A 346 8.90 -6.88 -26.34
N LEU A 347 7.68 -6.97 -26.86
CA LEU A 347 7.09 -8.16 -27.45
C LEU A 347 7.26 -8.14 -28.97
N ALA A 348 6.70 -9.14 -29.67
CA ALA A 348 6.69 -9.15 -31.12
C ALA A 348 5.97 -7.90 -31.67
N PRO A 349 6.59 -7.12 -32.59
CA PRO A 349 5.93 -6.00 -33.25
C PRO A 349 4.67 -6.44 -34.00
N ILE A 350 3.66 -5.58 -34.02
CA ILE A 350 2.42 -5.76 -34.78
C ILE A 350 2.44 -4.79 -35.95
N ASP A 351 2.40 -5.33 -37.16
CA ASP A 351 2.29 -4.57 -38.41
C ASP A 351 0.84 -4.10 -38.63
N MET A 352 0.66 -2.84 -39.02
CA MET A 352 -0.63 -2.19 -39.27
C MET A 352 -0.62 -1.40 -40.60
N ASP A 353 0.12 -1.90 -41.61
CA ASP A 353 0.27 -1.40 -43.00
C ASP A 353 0.83 0.03 -43.19
N THR A 354 0.78 0.85 -42.15
CA THR A 354 1.17 2.28 -42.17
C THR A 354 1.92 2.71 -40.90
N TYR A 355 1.87 1.89 -39.85
CA TYR A 355 2.57 2.06 -38.58
C TYR A 355 2.82 0.69 -37.97
N MET A 356 3.73 0.61 -37.01
CA MET A 356 3.90 -0.56 -36.14
C MET A 356 3.43 -0.24 -34.73
N ILE A 357 2.88 -1.23 -34.04
CA ILE A 357 2.78 -1.22 -32.57
C ILE A 357 3.95 -2.05 -32.05
N LEU A 358 4.67 -1.51 -31.07
CA LEU A 358 5.71 -2.20 -30.29
C LEU A 358 5.12 -2.49 -28.91
N PRO A 359 4.51 -3.68 -28.67
CA PRO A 359 3.87 -3.97 -27.40
C PRO A 359 4.91 -4.24 -26.30
N PHE A 360 4.59 -3.99 -25.04
CA PHE A 360 5.52 -4.21 -23.92
C PHE A 360 4.86 -4.68 -22.62
N GLU A 361 5.66 -5.31 -21.77
CA GLU A 361 5.29 -5.79 -20.42
C GLU A 361 6.36 -5.45 -19.35
N GLY A 362 5.94 -5.29 -18.08
CA GLY A 362 6.77 -4.95 -16.88
C GLY A 362 5.95 -4.76 -15.58
#